data_AF-A0A8S2I906-F1
#
_entry.id   AF-A0A8S2I906-F1
#
_cell.length_a   1.000
_cell.length_b   1.000
_cell.length_c   1.000
_cell.angle_alpha   90.00
_cell.angle_beta   90.00
_cell.angle_gamma   90.00
#
_symmetry.space_group_name_H-M   'P 1'
#
loop_
_entity.id
_entity.type
_entity.pdbx_description
1 polymer ?
#
loop_
_entity_poly.entity_id
_entity_poly.type
_entity_poly.pdbx_seq_one_letter_code
_entity_poly.pdbx_strand_id
1 'polypeptide(L)'
;MVFRGVKIIIDPVTQIDDEYRCSASQNIQIQAVQPIWNKDARFSSCPVAETILQYYRCNEITRFMYTRTFIRDEDRSATLDIAKYSSERYEFSTLLPLPNAAQWISCGESVKTVLSPLENAVQMLDKTHRELKALVETNEMDKELNVTPLFGKTAGILDAAVMGGNVVVEQIPLLERALIIMKEKAKSEAFPHFEHLRNIFMH
;
A
#
# COMPACT_ATOMS: atom_id res chain seq x y z
N MET A 1 0.65 -32.27 -13.67
CA MET A 1 -0.16 -32.84 -12.56
C MET A 1 -1.57 -32.30 -12.72
N VAL A 2 -2.53 -33.15 -13.11
CA VAL A 2 -3.93 -32.73 -13.33
C VAL A 2 -4.69 -32.99 -12.04
N PHE A 3 -5.04 -31.93 -11.32
CA PHE A 3 -5.87 -32.03 -10.11
C PHE A 3 -7.32 -32.33 -10.53
N ARG A 4 -7.66 -33.60 -10.71
CA ARG A 4 -9.06 -34.02 -10.92
C ARG A 4 -9.78 -33.97 -9.57
N GLY A 5 -10.86 -33.18 -9.48
CA GLY A 5 -11.73 -33.12 -8.30
C GLY A 5 -11.40 -32.03 -7.27
N VAL A 6 -10.41 -31.17 -7.54
CA VAL A 6 -10.10 -30.01 -6.69
C VAL A 6 -10.85 -28.79 -7.20
N LYS A 7 -11.60 -28.13 -6.33
CA LYS A 7 -12.20 -26.83 -6.59
C LYS A 7 -11.29 -25.74 -6.03
N ILE A 8 -10.87 -24.82 -6.88
CA ILE A 8 -10.20 -23.59 -6.44
C ILE A 8 -11.30 -22.60 -6.06
N ILE A 9 -11.33 -22.25 -4.79
CA ILE A 9 -12.22 -21.24 -4.26
C ILE A 9 -11.48 -19.90 -4.35
N ILE A 10 -11.91 -19.08 -5.31
CA ILE A 10 -11.52 -17.68 -5.41
C ILE A 10 -12.64 -16.87 -4.76
N ASP A 11 -12.85 -17.09 -3.47
CA ASP A 11 -13.84 -16.34 -2.69
C ASP A 11 -13.10 -15.26 -1.88
N PRO A 12 -13.53 -13.98 -1.96
CA PRO A 12 -12.97 -12.90 -1.14
C PRO A 12 -13.19 -13.07 0.37
N VAL A 13 -13.98 -14.05 0.81
CA VAL A 13 -14.19 -14.33 2.24
C VAL A 13 -13.01 -15.12 2.80
N THR A 14 -12.20 -14.45 3.63
CA THR A 14 -10.99 -15.03 4.24
C THR A 14 -11.30 -16.07 5.33
N GLN A 15 -12.52 -16.07 5.86
CA GLN A 15 -13.01 -17.12 6.73
C GLN A 15 -13.74 -18.15 5.88
N ILE A 16 -13.13 -19.33 5.73
CA ILE A 16 -13.76 -20.45 5.02
C ILE A 16 -15.02 -20.85 5.81
N ASP A 17 -16.18 -20.71 5.17
CA ASP A 17 -17.45 -21.16 5.75
C ASP A 17 -17.41 -22.65 6.09
N ASP A 18 -18.13 -23.03 7.14
CA ASP A 18 -18.14 -24.41 7.62
C ASP A 18 -18.71 -25.39 6.57
N GLU A 19 -19.53 -24.89 5.64
CA GLU A 19 -19.97 -25.67 4.46
C GLU A 19 -18.77 -26.18 3.63
N TYR A 20 -17.79 -25.32 3.36
CA TYR A 20 -16.59 -25.71 2.60
C TYR A 20 -15.64 -26.58 3.41
N ARG A 21 -15.55 -26.36 4.73
CA ARG A 21 -14.72 -27.16 5.64
C ARG A 21 -15.24 -28.57 5.82
N CYS A 22 -16.55 -28.74 5.86
CA CYS A 22 -17.23 -30.02 6.07
C CYS A 22 -17.61 -30.74 4.76
N SER A 23 -17.37 -30.12 3.60
CA SER A 23 -17.69 -30.74 2.31
C SER A 23 -16.80 -31.95 2.01
N ALA A 24 -17.35 -32.94 1.29
CA ALA A 24 -16.58 -34.09 0.79
C ALA A 24 -15.64 -33.73 -0.39
N SER A 25 -15.66 -32.48 -0.86
CA SER A 25 -14.84 -31.99 -1.96
C SER A 25 -13.53 -31.36 -1.48
N GLN A 26 -12.48 -31.48 -2.27
CA GLN A 26 -11.21 -30.79 -2.00
C GLN A 26 -11.31 -29.34 -2.45
N ASN A 27 -11.27 -28.42 -1.47
CA ASN A 27 -11.36 -26.99 -1.68
C ASN A 27 -10.02 -26.32 -1.37
N ILE A 28 -9.50 -25.51 -2.29
CA ILE A 28 -8.26 -24.73 -2.08
C ILE A 28 -8.59 -23.25 -2.21
N GLN A 29 -8.32 -22.47 -1.16
CA GLN A 29 -8.36 -21.01 -1.22
C GLN A 29 -6.95 -20.47 -1.46
N ILE A 30 -6.83 -19.54 -2.41
CA ILE A 30 -5.57 -18.89 -2.76
C ILE A 30 -5.76 -17.40 -2.63
N GLN A 31 -4.97 -16.76 -1.76
CA GLN A 31 -5.01 -15.33 -1.54
C GLN A 31 -3.61 -14.74 -1.60
N ALA A 32 -3.47 -13.65 -2.35
CA ALA A 32 -2.25 -12.85 -2.32
C ALA A 32 -2.19 -12.05 -1.02
N VAL A 33 -1.09 -12.18 -0.29
CA VAL A 33 -0.82 -11.47 0.96
C VAL A 33 0.34 -10.50 0.78
N GLN A 34 0.34 -9.43 1.56
CA GLN A 34 1.41 -8.45 1.64
C GLN A 34 2.29 -8.75 2.85
N PRO A 35 3.62 -8.58 2.74
CA PRO A 35 4.52 -8.75 3.87
C PRO A 35 4.32 -7.66 4.92
N ILE A 36 4.38 -8.02 6.20
CA ILE A 36 4.39 -7.05 7.32
C ILE A 36 5.79 -7.03 7.94
N TRP A 37 6.58 -6.05 7.51
CA TRP A 37 7.88 -5.81 8.10
C TRP A 37 7.77 -4.99 9.38
N ASN A 38 8.18 -5.60 10.51
CA ASN A 38 8.53 -4.82 11.70
C ASN A 38 10.02 -4.51 11.62
N LYS A 39 10.37 -3.23 11.75
CA LYS A 39 11.76 -2.81 11.82
C LYS A 39 12.43 -3.52 12.99
N ASP A 40 13.38 -4.39 12.65
CA ASP A 40 14.13 -5.17 13.63
C ASP A 40 14.93 -4.21 14.53
N ALA A 41 15.04 -4.54 15.82
CA ALA A 41 15.84 -3.80 16.78
C ALA A 41 17.30 -3.63 16.30
N ARG A 42 17.81 -4.59 15.51
CA ARG A 42 19.15 -4.55 14.89
C ARG A 42 19.37 -3.34 13.98
N PHE A 43 18.30 -2.77 13.40
CA PHE A 43 18.37 -1.61 12.49
C PHE A 43 17.97 -0.29 13.16
N SER A 44 17.64 -0.31 14.45
CA SER A 44 17.18 0.90 15.17
C SER A 44 18.33 1.79 15.62
N SER A 45 19.51 1.22 15.90
CA SER A 45 20.68 1.95 16.41
C SER A 45 21.72 2.29 15.34
N CYS A 46 21.58 1.78 14.12
CA CYS A 46 22.58 1.90 13.07
C CYS A 46 21.99 2.51 11.80
N PRO A 47 22.66 3.48 11.14
CA PRO A 47 22.27 3.93 9.82
C PRO A 47 22.49 2.77 8.83
N VAL A 48 21.39 2.24 8.27
CA VAL A 48 21.42 1.15 7.28
C VAL A 48 20.97 1.69 5.94
N ALA A 49 21.69 1.33 4.88
CA ALA A 49 21.35 1.71 3.52
C ALA A 49 19.94 1.23 3.15
N GLU A 50 19.17 2.09 2.48
CA GLU A 50 17.78 1.83 2.13
C GLU A 50 17.61 0.55 1.28
N THR A 51 18.56 0.24 0.40
CA THR A 51 18.57 -1.00 -0.40
C THR A 51 18.58 -2.26 0.46
N ILE A 52 19.29 -2.24 1.59
CA ILE A 52 19.32 -3.35 2.53
C ILE A 52 17.95 -3.46 3.22
N LEU A 53 17.37 -2.32 3.64
CA LEU A 53 16.04 -2.31 4.24
C LEU A 53 14.96 -2.82 3.28
N GLN A 54 15.06 -2.50 1.98
CA GLN A 54 14.15 -3.03 0.96
C GLN A 54 14.17 -4.56 0.88
N TYR A 55 15.34 -5.19 1.04
CA TYR A 55 15.44 -6.65 1.10
C TYR A 55 14.64 -7.21 2.29
N TYR A 56 14.89 -6.71 3.50
CA TYR A 56 14.22 -7.19 4.72
C TYR A 56 12.73 -6.86 4.80
N ARG A 57 12.24 -5.90 4.00
CA ARG A 57 10.80 -5.63 3.92
C ARG A 57 10.00 -6.81 3.36
N CYS A 58 10.63 -7.65 2.54
CA CYS A 58 9.99 -8.78 1.87
C CYS A 58 10.64 -10.13 2.22
N ASN A 59 11.78 -10.14 2.88
CA ASN A 59 12.56 -11.34 3.22
C ASN A 59 12.83 -11.40 4.72
N GLU A 60 13.02 -12.61 5.24
CA GLU A 60 13.17 -12.88 6.67
C GLU A 60 11.96 -12.43 7.51
N ILE A 61 10.78 -12.48 6.91
CA ILE A 61 9.52 -12.06 7.52
C ILE A 61 8.70 -13.26 7.97
N THR A 62 7.98 -13.08 9.08
CA THR A 62 7.06 -14.09 9.63
C THR A 62 5.61 -13.65 9.59
N ARG A 63 5.32 -12.40 9.24
CA ARG A 63 3.99 -11.83 9.28
C ARG A 63 3.54 -11.31 7.93
N PHE A 64 2.29 -11.57 7.62
CA PHE A 64 1.67 -11.25 6.35
C PHE A 64 0.28 -10.69 6.60
N MET A 65 -0.19 -9.78 5.74
CA MET A 65 -1.55 -9.26 5.80
C MET A 65 -2.28 -9.43 4.48
N TYR A 66 -3.56 -9.69 4.56
CA TYR A 66 -4.50 -9.49 3.47
C TYR A 66 -5.49 -8.42 3.88
N THR A 67 -5.79 -7.46 3.00
CA THR A 67 -6.81 -6.44 3.24
C THR A 67 -7.84 -6.49 2.13
N ARG A 68 -9.12 -6.51 2.49
CA ARG A 68 -10.24 -6.38 1.55
C ARG A 68 -11.10 -5.18 1.91
N THR A 69 -11.64 -4.51 0.90
CA THR A 69 -12.54 -3.37 1.09
C THR A 69 -13.98 -3.82 0.90
N PHE A 70 -14.89 -3.27 1.69
CA PHE A 70 -16.32 -3.55 1.64
C PHE A 70 -17.11 -2.31 2.05
N ILE A 71 -18.40 -2.28 1.69
CA ILE A 71 -19.32 -1.21 2.07
C ILE A 71 -20.31 -1.80 3.07
N ARG A 72 -20.44 -1.17 4.24
CA ARG A 72 -21.48 -1.52 5.22
C ARG A 72 -22.83 -1.01 4.72
N ASP A 73 -23.90 -1.70 5.06
CA ASP A 73 -25.23 -1.30 4.60
C ASP A 73 -25.61 0.12 5.07
N GLU A 74 -25.17 0.52 6.27
CA GLU A 74 -25.33 1.87 6.82
C GLU A 74 -24.57 2.96 6.05
N ASP A 75 -23.44 2.61 5.42
CA ASP A 75 -22.55 3.55 4.74
C ASP A 75 -22.93 3.73 3.26
N ARG A 76 -23.84 2.92 2.72
CA ARG A 76 -24.24 2.98 1.29
C ARG A 76 -24.86 4.31 0.89
N SER A 77 -25.56 4.97 1.80
CA SER A 77 -26.18 6.27 1.57
C SER A 77 -25.26 7.46 1.78
N ALA A 78 -23.99 7.24 2.18
CA ALA A 78 -23.06 8.34 2.38
C ALA A 78 -22.81 9.10 1.07
N THR A 79 -22.78 10.43 1.15
CA THR A 79 -22.57 11.28 -0.04
C THR A 79 -21.10 11.26 -0.49
N LEU A 80 -20.17 11.24 0.47
CA LEU A 80 -18.73 11.22 0.21
C LEU A 80 -18.23 9.80 0.03
N ASP A 81 -17.45 9.57 -1.03
CA ASP A 81 -16.89 8.24 -1.31
C ASP A 81 -15.94 7.77 -0.21
N ILE A 82 -15.18 8.68 0.42
CA ILE A 82 -14.29 8.35 1.55
C ILE A 82 -15.03 7.77 2.76
N ALA A 83 -16.33 8.02 2.90
CA ALA A 83 -17.15 7.54 4.00
C ALA A 83 -17.82 6.19 3.72
N LYS A 84 -17.76 5.68 2.48
CA LYS A 84 -18.45 4.43 2.08
C LYS A 84 -17.63 3.18 2.38
N TYR A 85 -16.31 3.29 2.38
CA TYR A 85 -15.42 2.13 2.25
C TYR A 85 -14.74 1.76 3.57
N SER A 86 -15.22 0.69 4.19
CA SER A 86 -14.56 0.00 5.29
C SER A 86 -13.58 -1.05 4.77
N SER A 87 -12.60 -1.44 5.59
CA SER A 87 -11.68 -2.54 5.24
C SER A 87 -11.64 -3.61 6.31
N GLU A 88 -11.55 -4.87 5.90
CA GLU A 88 -11.18 -5.96 6.79
C GLU A 88 -9.74 -6.38 6.50
N ARG A 89 -8.92 -6.43 7.54
CA ARG A 89 -7.54 -6.88 7.51
C ARG A 89 -7.41 -8.20 8.24
N TYR A 90 -6.73 -9.14 7.61
CA TYR A 90 -6.38 -10.44 8.15
C TYR A 90 -4.87 -10.51 8.25
N GLU A 91 -4.36 -10.71 9.45
CA GLU A 91 -2.93 -10.89 9.69
C GLU A 91 -2.64 -12.36 9.97
N PHE A 92 -1.61 -12.87 9.30
CA PHE A 92 -1.15 -14.25 9.38
C PHE A 92 0.27 -14.26 9.93
N SER A 93 0.56 -15.20 10.82
CA SER A 93 1.90 -15.42 11.35
C SER A 93 2.38 -16.83 11.05
N THR A 94 3.62 -16.94 10.58
CA THR A 94 4.31 -18.22 10.35
C THR A 94 5.23 -18.53 11.52
N LEU A 95 5.49 -19.83 11.75
CA LEU A 95 6.39 -20.29 12.81
C LEU A 95 7.87 -19.96 12.53
N LEU A 96 8.24 -19.89 11.26
CA LEU A 96 9.59 -19.57 10.79
C LEU A 96 9.55 -18.51 9.69
N PRO A 97 10.60 -17.69 9.55
CA PRO A 97 10.67 -16.68 8.50
C PRO A 97 10.69 -17.31 7.10
N LEU A 98 10.24 -16.54 6.12
CA LEU A 98 10.40 -16.88 4.70
C LEU A 98 11.44 -15.94 4.05
N PRO A 99 12.26 -16.45 3.12
CA PRO A 99 12.34 -17.85 2.67
C PRO A 99 12.98 -18.77 3.72
N ASN A 100 12.61 -20.06 3.73
CA ASN A 100 13.31 -21.09 4.50
C ASN A 100 13.50 -22.37 3.65
N ALA A 101 14.06 -23.44 4.24
CA ALA A 101 14.33 -24.69 3.53
C ALA A 101 13.07 -25.30 2.90
N ALA A 102 11.91 -25.13 3.54
CA ALA A 102 10.62 -25.33 2.92
C ALA A 102 10.17 -24.03 2.23
N GLN A 103 9.78 -24.12 0.95
CA GLN A 103 9.29 -22.96 0.19
C GLN A 103 7.91 -22.45 0.67
N TRP A 104 7.34 -23.09 1.70
CA TRP A 104 6.00 -22.88 2.24
C TRP A 104 5.95 -23.41 3.67
N ILE A 105 5.12 -22.79 4.50
CA ILE A 105 4.97 -23.14 5.92
C ILE A 105 3.52 -22.92 6.34
N SER A 106 3.04 -23.74 7.29
CA SER A 106 1.72 -23.52 7.89
C SER A 106 1.69 -22.18 8.63
N CYS A 107 0.56 -21.48 8.50
CA CYS A 107 0.29 -20.29 9.31
C CYS A 107 -0.46 -20.70 10.58
N GLY A 108 -0.23 -19.96 11.66
CA GLY A 108 -1.03 -20.07 12.87
C GLY A 108 -2.41 -19.45 12.69
N GLU A 109 -3.08 -19.17 13.81
CA GLU A 109 -4.37 -18.45 13.79
C GLU A 109 -4.22 -17.08 13.13
N SER A 110 -5.25 -16.68 12.38
CA SER A 110 -5.32 -15.36 11.76
C SER A 110 -6.03 -14.37 12.68
N VAL A 111 -5.51 -13.16 12.73
CA VAL A 111 -6.14 -12.05 13.48
C VAL A 111 -6.92 -11.20 12.48
N LYS A 112 -8.21 -11.02 12.75
CA LYS A 112 -9.10 -10.17 11.95
C LYS A 112 -9.29 -8.82 12.62
N THR A 113 -9.08 -7.74 11.88
CA THR A 113 -9.34 -6.36 12.30
C THR A 113 -10.20 -5.66 11.26
N VAL A 114 -11.21 -4.92 11.71
CA VAL A 114 -12.04 -4.08 10.83
C VAL A 114 -11.62 -2.63 11.00
N LEU A 115 -11.33 -1.97 9.89
CA LEU A 115 -11.00 -0.56 9.79
C LEU A 115 -12.22 0.21 9.28
N SER A 116 -12.57 1.27 10.01
CA SER A 116 -13.60 2.22 9.61
C SER A 116 -13.15 3.05 8.40
N PRO A 117 -14.10 3.69 7.68
CA PRO A 117 -13.76 4.57 6.56
C PRO A 117 -12.80 5.71 6.95
N LEU A 118 -12.92 6.23 8.17
CA LEU A 118 -12.01 7.26 8.69
C LEU A 118 -10.59 6.72 8.91
N GLU A 119 -10.45 5.55 9.54
CA GLU A 119 -9.13 4.92 9.74
C GLU A 119 -8.46 4.57 8.41
N ASN A 120 -9.25 4.14 7.43
CA ASN A 120 -8.78 3.93 6.06
C ASN A 120 -8.29 5.22 5.41
N ALA A 121 -9.03 6.33 5.57
CA ALA A 121 -8.61 7.63 5.07
C ALA A 121 -7.28 8.06 5.70
N VAL A 122 -7.14 7.94 7.03
CA VAL A 122 -5.88 8.28 7.73
C VAL A 122 -4.72 7.41 7.23
N GLN A 123 -4.89 6.08 7.16
CA GLN A 123 -3.83 5.20 6.66
C GLN A 123 -3.46 5.49 5.20
N MET A 124 -4.42 5.86 4.36
CA MET A 124 -4.19 6.25 2.98
C MET A 124 -3.39 7.55 2.90
N LEU A 125 -3.70 8.53 3.76
CA LEU A 125 -2.96 9.78 3.85
C LEU A 125 -1.53 9.54 4.31
N ASP A 126 -1.32 8.76 5.38
CA ASP A 126 0.01 8.42 5.89
C ASP A 126 0.85 7.67 4.87
N LYS A 127 0.23 6.73 4.14
CA LYS A 127 0.91 6.00 3.07
C LYS A 127 1.30 6.93 1.94
N THR A 128 0.38 7.79 1.51
CA THR A 128 0.62 8.76 0.43
C THR A 128 1.74 9.75 0.80
N HIS A 129 1.73 10.24 2.04
CA HIS A 129 2.76 11.12 2.57
C HIS A 129 4.12 10.43 2.60
N ARG A 130 4.22 9.20 3.14
CA ARG A 130 5.47 8.44 3.19
C ARG A 130 6.03 8.15 1.81
N GLU A 131 5.18 7.76 0.86
CA GLU A 131 5.60 7.49 -0.52
C GLU A 131 6.11 8.76 -1.22
N LEU A 132 5.41 9.89 -1.05
CA LEU A 132 5.86 11.17 -1.60
C LEU A 132 7.21 11.59 -0.99
N LYS A 133 7.33 11.51 0.34
CA LYS A 133 8.57 11.83 1.06
C LYS A 133 9.74 10.98 0.56
N ALA A 134 9.56 9.67 0.42
CA ALA A 134 10.60 8.78 -0.07
C ALA A 134 11.01 9.12 -1.51
N LEU A 135 10.06 9.45 -2.39
CA LEU A 135 10.36 9.87 -3.77
C LEU A 135 11.14 11.18 -3.82
N VAL A 136 10.79 12.16 -2.97
CA VAL A 136 11.54 13.42 -2.83
C VAL A 136 12.95 13.15 -2.36
N GLU A 137 13.12 12.46 -1.22
CA GLU A 137 14.44 12.15 -0.64
C GLU A 137 15.32 11.39 -1.63
N THR A 138 14.78 10.38 -2.31
CA THR A 138 15.54 9.59 -3.30
C THR A 138 16.01 10.45 -4.49
N ASN A 139 15.16 11.36 -4.97
CA ASN A 139 15.54 12.28 -6.07
C ASN A 139 16.53 13.37 -5.64
N GLU A 140 16.55 13.74 -4.35
CA GLU A 140 17.56 14.66 -3.81
C GLU A 140 18.92 13.98 -3.65
N MET A 141 18.92 12.71 -3.24
CA MET A 141 20.15 11.92 -3.13
C MET A 141 20.76 11.59 -4.49
N ASP A 142 19.93 11.33 -5.50
CA ASP A 142 20.37 11.03 -6.88
C ASP A 142 19.72 11.96 -7.91
N LYS A 143 20.53 12.91 -8.41
CA LYS A 143 20.10 13.91 -9.40
C LYS A 143 19.89 13.32 -10.79
N GLU A 144 20.50 12.18 -11.12
CA GLU A 144 20.34 11.52 -12.42
C GLU A 144 19.11 10.59 -12.46
N LEU A 145 18.50 10.33 -11.30
CA LEU A 145 17.32 9.47 -11.20
C LEU A 145 16.14 10.01 -12.03
N ASN A 146 15.43 9.10 -12.69
CA ASN A 146 14.23 9.41 -13.47
C ASN A 146 13.16 10.08 -12.60
N VAL A 147 12.74 11.29 -12.99
CA VAL A 147 11.76 12.11 -12.27
C VAL A 147 10.30 11.68 -12.51
N THR A 148 10.02 10.84 -13.52
CA THR A 148 8.65 10.42 -13.89
C THR A 148 7.82 9.88 -12.71
N PRO A 149 8.33 9.02 -11.81
CA PRO A 149 7.55 8.52 -10.67
C PRO A 149 7.15 9.63 -9.70
N LEU A 150 8.05 10.60 -9.45
CA LEU A 150 7.77 11.76 -8.59
C LEU A 150 6.71 12.66 -9.24
N PHE A 151 6.80 12.87 -10.55
CA PHE A 151 5.80 13.62 -11.32
C PHE A 151 4.42 12.98 -11.23
N GLY A 152 4.30 11.68 -11.56
CA GLY A 152 3.02 10.98 -11.53
C GLY A 152 2.38 11.00 -10.15
N LYS A 153 3.17 10.83 -9.08
CA LYS A 153 2.69 10.90 -7.70
C LYS A 153 2.19 12.31 -7.34
N THR A 154 2.95 13.34 -7.69
CA THR A 154 2.61 14.74 -7.39
C THR A 154 1.36 15.17 -8.16
N ALA A 155 1.28 14.84 -9.45
CA ALA A 155 0.11 15.10 -10.28
C ALA A 155 -1.14 14.44 -9.71
N GLY A 156 -1.08 13.14 -9.36
CA GLY A 156 -2.24 12.45 -8.79
C GLY A 156 -2.76 13.03 -7.47
N ILE A 157 -1.87 13.59 -6.62
CA ILE A 157 -2.28 14.28 -5.38
C ILE A 157 -2.97 15.60 -5.69
N LEU A 158 -2.44 16.37 -6.64
CA LEU A 158 -2.99 17.68 -7.03
C LEU A 158 -4.31 17.52 -7.80
N ASP A 159 -4.42 16.55 -8.70
CA ASP A 159 -5.64 16.24 -9.44
C ASP A 159 -6.77 15.78 -8.50
N ALA A 160 -6.44 14.97 -7.48
CA ALA A 160 -7.41 14.58 -6.46
C ALA A 160 -7.95 15.80 -5.69
N ALA A 161 -7.13 16.84 -5.49
CA ALA A 161 -7.58 18.06 -4.85
C ALA A 161 -8.53 18.88 -5.74
N VAL A 162 -8.27 18.94 -7.04
CA VAL A 162 -9.13 19.60 -8.03
C VAL A 162 -10.51 18.94 -8.11
N MET A 163 -10.58 17.62 -7.91
CA MET A 163 -11.83 16.83 -7.95
C MET A 163 -12.60 16.81 -6.63
N GLY A 164 -12.31 17.72 -5.69
CA GLY A 164 -13.02 17.85 -4.42
C GLY A 164 -12.36 17.12 -3.22
N GLY A 165 -11.16 16.58 -3.41
CA GLY A 165 -10.26 16.26 -2.31
C GLY A 165 -9.61 17.52 -1.74
N ASN A 166 -9.12 17.47 -0.49
CA ASN A 166 -8.29 18.55 0.05
C ASN A 166 -6.82 18.12 0.00
N VAL A 167 -5.93 19.02 -0.44
CA VAL A 167 -4.50 18.83 -0.16
C VAL A 167 -4.32 18.93 1.35
N VAL A 168 -3.80 17.86 1.96
CA VAL A 168 -3.54 17.86 3.40
C VAL A 168 -2.38 18.79 3.69
N VAL A 169 -2.53 19.67 4.68
CA VAL A 169 -1.53 20.69 5.06
C VAL A 169 -0.13 20.08 5.25
N GLU A 170 -0.05 18.88 5.82
CA GLU A 170 1.21 18.16 6.04
C GLU A 170 1.92 17.74 4.74
N GLN A 171 1.22 17.65 3.61
CA GLN A 171 1.80 17.31 2.30
C GLN A 171 2.34 18.54 1.57
N ILE A 172 1.90 19.76 1.93
CA ILE A 172 2.28 21.02 1.27
C ILE A 172 3.81 21.18 1.16
N PRO A 173 4.61 21.04 2.24
CA PRO A 173 6.06 21.23 2.14
C PRO A 173 6.74 20.21 1.22
N LEU A 174 6.23 18.97 1.18
CA LEU A 174 6.76 17.92 0.31
C LEU A 174 6.40 18.17 -1.16
N LEU A 175 5.20 18.67 -1.43
CA LEU A 175 4.74 19.03 -2.76
C LEU A 175 5.54 20.22 -3.33
N GLU A 176 5.80 21.25 -2.52
CA GLU A 176 6.70 22.35 -2.88
C GLU A 176 8.08 21.83 -3.28
N ARG A 177 8.64 20.93 -2.46
CA ARG A 177 9.95 20.36 -2.72
C ARG A 177 9.97 19.50 -3.98
N ALA A 178 8.93 18.69 -4.20
CA ALA A 178 8.76 17.91 -5.41
C ALA A 178 8.71 18.80 -6.66
N LEU A 179 7.98 19.92 -6.60
CA LEU A 179 7.90 20.90 -7.69
C LEU A 179 9.27 21.51 -8.02
N ILE A 180 10.08 21.86 -7.01
CA ILE A 180 11.45 22.37 -7.23
C ILE A 180 12.30 21.33 -7.98
N ILE A 181 12.31 20.09 -7.49
CA ILE A 181 13.08 18.99 -8.10
C ILE A 181 12.62 18.75 -9.55
N MET A 182 11.31 18.76 -9.79
CA MET A 182 10.76 18.58 -11.12
C MET A 182 11.19 19.69 -12.07
N LYS A 183 11.21 20.95 -11.62
CA LYS A 183 11.67 22.09 -12.42
C LYS A 183 13.14 21.96 -12.82
N GLU A 184 13.99 21.51 -11.89
CA GLU A 184 15.42 21.31 -12.14
C GLU A 184 15.69 20.17 -13.14
N LYS A 185 14.84 19.13 -13.15
CA LYS A 185 15.01 17.93 -13.99
C LYS A 185 14.16 17.93 -15.28
N ALA A 186 13.22 18.85 -15.45
CA ALA A 186 12.30 18.85 -16.58
C ALA A 186 13.04 19.11 -17.91
N LYS A 187 12.88 18.19 -18.88
CA LYS A 187 13.18 18.45 -20.29
C LYS A 187 12.12 19.41 -20.86
N SER A 188 12.49 20.21 -21.87
CA SER A 188 11.66 21.27 -22.49
C SER A 188 10.19 20.89 -22.74
N GLU A 189 9.92 19.63 -23.11
CA GLU A 189 8.59 19.13 -23.45
C GLU A 189 7.65 18.90 -22.25
N ALA A 190 8.18 18.70 -21.03
CA ALA A 190 7.38 18.48 -19.82
C ALA A 190 7.03 19.79 -19.09
N PHE A 191 7.60 20.92 -19.51
CA PHE A 191 7.44 22.23 -18.88
C PHE A 191 5.98 22.75 -18.82
N PRO A 192 5.13 22.55 -19.85
CA PRO A 192 3.73 22.99 -19.81
C PRO A 192 2.92 22.27 -18.72
N HIS A 193 3.18 20.98 -18.51
CA HIS A 193 2.51 20.18 -17.48
C HIS A 193 2.96 20.59 -16.08
N PHE A 194 4.25 20.93 -15.93
CA PHE A 194 4.79 21.46 -14.69
C PHE A 194 4.14 22.80 -14.28
N GLU A 195 4.03 23.75 -15.21
CA GLU A 195 3.39 25.05 -14.95
C GLU A 195 1.92 24.91 -14.57
N HIS A 196 1.21 23.94 -15.17
CA HIS A 196 -0.17 23.63 -14.79
C HIS A 196 -0.27 23.15 -13.33
N LEU A 197 0.57 22.19 -12.92
CA LEU A 197 0.59 21.68 -11.54
C LEU A 197 0.98 22.75 -10.52
N ARG A 198 1.93 23.63 -10.88
CA ARG A 198 2.33 24.77 -10.05
C ARG A 198 1.16 25.74 -9.83
N ASN A 199 0.38 26.01 -10.86
CA ASN A 199 -0.77 26.91 -10.76
C ASN A 199 -1.91 26.30 -9.93
N ILE A 200 -2.12 24.98 -9.98
CA ILE A 200 -3.09 24.27 -9.12
C ILE A 200 -2.69 24.37 -7.64
N PHE A 201 -1.39 24.28 -7.33
CA PHE A 201 -0.92 24.28 -5.95
C PHE A 201 -0.89 25.68 -5.29
N MET A 202 -0.68 26.73 -6.09
CA MET A 202 -0.52 28.12 -5.61
C MET A 202 -1.84 28.90 -5.51
N HIS A 203 -2.98 28.30 -5.88
CA HIS A 203 -4.32 28.87 -5.85
C HIS A 203 -5.27 28.00 -5.04
#